data_AF-A0A524BHI1-F1
#
_entry.id   AF-A0A524BHI1-F1
#
_cell.length_a   1.000
_cell.length_b   1.000
_cell.length_c   1.000
_cell.angle_alpha   90.00
_cell.angle_beta   90.00
_cell.angle_gamma   90.00
#
_symmetry.space_group_name_H-M   'P 1'
#
loop_
_entity.id
_entity.type
_entity.pdbx_description
1 polymer ?
#
loop_
_entity_poly.entity_id
_entity_poly.type
_entity_poly.pdbx_seq_one_letter_code
_entity_poly.pdbx_strand_id
1 'polypeptide(L)' 'MSGPVPRRFTWEGRAYVVADVLGHWVTGTPWWRAPAEPDDDTHTWRIEASSGQRSGIYDLSCSAGRWSLCRVA' A
#
# COMPACT_ATOMS: atom_id res chain seq x y z
N MET A 1 11.02 -8.24 -7.18
CA MET A 1 9.84 -8.49 -8.04
C MET A 1 8.80 -7.45 -7.69
N SER A 2 8.14 -6.79 -8.65
CA SER A 2 7.06 -5.86 -8.34
C SER A 2 5.90 -6.65 -7.73
N GLY A 3 5.58 -6.43 -6.45
CA GLY A 3 4.44 -7.08 -5.80
C GLY A 3 3.12 -6.82 -6.56
N PRO A 4 2.09 -7.67 -6.37
CA PRO A 4 0.83 -7.53 -7.09
C PRO A 4 0.19 -6.16 -6.79
N VAL A 5 -0.19 -5.44 -7.86
CA VAL A 5 -0.82 -4.13 -7.74
C VAL A 5 -2.19 -4.28 -7.04
N PRO A 6 -2.45 -3.55 -5.94
CA PRO A 6 -3.70 -3.66 -5.21
C PRO A 6 -4.88 -3.14 -6.05
N ARG A 7 -5.98 -3.90 -6.07
CA ARG A 7 -7.20 -3.55 -6.84
C ARG A 7 -8.38 -3.15 -5.95
N ARG A 8 -8.42 -3.65 -4.71
CA ARG A 8 -9.47 -3.39 -3.71
C ARG A 8 -8.88 -3.53 -2.30
N PHE A 9 -9.45 -2.83 -1.33
CA PHE A 9 -9.12 -2.98 0.08
C PHE A 9 -10.34 -2.67 0.96
N THR A 10 -10.26 -3.00 2.25
CA THR A 10 -11.29 -2.69 3.24
C THR A 10 -10.76 -1.69 4.26
N TRP A 11 -11.52 -0.64 4.55
CA TRP A 11 -11.16 0.36 5.55
C TRP A 11 -12.40 0.86 6.29
N GLU A 12 -12.33 0.96 7.62
CA GLU A 12 -13.46 1.32 8.50
C GLU A 12 -14.76 0.55 8.19
N GLY A 13 -14.63 -0.77 7.92
CA GLY A 13 -15.77 -1.64 7.60
C GLY A 13 -16.36 -1.45 6.18
N ARG A 14 -15.69 -0.70 5.30
CA ARG A 14 -16.15 -0.43 3.92
C ARG A 14 -15.16 -0.94 2.88
N ALA A 15 -15.67 -1.51 1.80
CA ALA A 15 -14.85 -1.91 0.66
C ALA A 15 -14.62 -0.72 -0.28
N TYR A 16 -13.35 -0.47 -0.61
CA TYR A 16 -12.92 0.51 -1.60
C TYR A 16 -12.41 -0.21 -2.85
N VAL A 17 -12.68 0.39 -4.01
CA VAL A 17 -12.15 -0.03 -5.31
C VAL A 17 -11.07 0.97 -5.72
N VAL A 18 -9.91 0.45 -6.12
CA VAL A 18 -8.82 1.26 -6.67
C VAL A 18 -9.20 1.70 -8.07
N ALA A 19 -9.25 3.01 -8.28
CA ALA A 19 -9.52 3.63 -9.57
C ALA A 19 -8.23 3.81 -10.37
N ASP A 20 -7.17 4.29 -9.70
CA ASP A 20 -5.87 4.50 -10.33
C ASP A 20 -4.70 4.32 -9.35
N VAL A 21 -3.51 4.02 -9.89
CA VAL A 21 -2.25 3.93 -9.15
C VAL A 21 -1.38 5.12 -9.52
N LEU A 22 -1.34 6.10 -8.63
CA LEU A 22 -0.62 7.35 -8.82
C LEU A 22 0.89 7.19 -8.59
N GLY A 23 1.30 6.16 -7.84
CA GLY A 23 2.71 5.87 -7.62
C GLY A 23 2.94 4.55 -6.89
N HIS A 24 4.14 3.99 -7.09
CA HIS A 24 4.64 2.83 -6.36
C HIS A 24 6.10 3.04 -6.02
N TRP A 25 6.45 2.83 -4.75
CA TRP A 25 7.83 2.82 -4.29
C TRP A 25 8.07 1.68 -3.32
N VAL A 26 9.34 1.28 -3.23
CA VAL A 26 9.81 0.24 -2.31
C VAL A 26 10.80 0.88 -1.36
N THR A 27 10.58 0.69 -0.06
CA THR A 27 11.57 1.04 0.97
C THR A 27 12.11 -0.25 1.56
N GLY A 28 13.39 -0.52 1.35
CA GLY A 28 14.06 -1.66 1.96
C GLY A 28 14.42 -1.42 3.43
N THR A 29 14.83 -2.49 4.11
CA THR A 29 15.36 -2.40 5.47
C THR A 29 16.62 -1.53 5.51
N PRO A 30 16.72 -0.56 6.42
CA PRO A 30 17.93 0.24 6.57
C PRO A 30 19.14 -0.64 6.87
N TRP A 31 20.26 -0.38 6.21
CA TRP A 31 21.51 -1.16 6.30
C TRP A 31 22.12 -1.30 7.71
N TRP A 32 21.67 -0.48 8.67
CA TRP A 32 22.10 -0.54 10.08
C TRP A 32 21.24 -1.50 10.94
N ARG A 33 20.10 -1.97 10.45
CA ARG A 33 19.46 -3.17 11.02
C ARG A 33 20.18 -4.40 10.46
N ALA A 34 20.27 -5.43 11.29
CA ALA A 34 20.80 -6.78 11.02
C ALA A 34 20.44 -7.27 9.60
N PRO A 35 21.17 -8.24 9.00
CA PRO A 35 21.05 -8.55 7.57
C PRO A 35 19.59 -8.63 7.15
N ALA A 36 19.20 -7.72 6.25
CA ALA A 36 17.84 -7.65 5.73
C ALA A 36 17.53 -8.95 5.01
N GLU A 37 16.47 -9.63 5.42
CA GLU A 37 15.97 -10.75 4.64
C GLU A 37 15.37 -10.17 3.34
N PRO A 38 15.46 -10.89 2.19
CA PRO A 38 14.97 -10.40 0.91
C PRO A 38 13.46 -10.08 0.87
N ASP A 39 12.70 -10.40 1.91
CA ASP A 39 11.26 -10.16 2.05
C ASP A 39 10.91 -9.02 3.05
N ASP A 40 11.91 -8.30 3.54
CA ASP A 40 11.70 -7.14 4.44
C ASP A 40 11.32 -5.85 3.69
N ASP A 41 11.31 -5.88 2.36
CA ASP A 41 10.92 -4.75 1.53
C ASP A 41 9.48 -4.31 1.86
N THR A 42 9.31 -3.00 2.09
CA THR A 42 7.99 -2.41 2.21
C THR A 42 7.59 -1.81 0.87
N HIS A 43 6.62 -2.43 0.22
CA HIS A 43 5.99 -1.87 -0.98
C HIS A 43 4.90 -0.89 -0.58
N THR A 44 4.91 0.32 -1.11
CA THR A 44 3.86 1.31 -0.88
C THR A 44 3.29 1.80 -2.20
N TRP A 45 1.96 1.72 -2.33
CA TRP A 45 1.21 2.22 -3.48
C TRP A 45 0.40 3.43 -3.06
N ARG A 46 0.59 4.54 -3.76
CA ARG A 46 -0.33 5.67 -3.71
C ARG A 46 -1.42 5.46 -4.74
N ILE A 47 -2.66 5.43 -4.28
CA ILE A 47 -3.81 5.05 -5.09
C ILE A 47 -4.94 6.06 -4.93
N GLU A 48 -5.66 6.30 -6.02
CA GLU A 48 -7.01 6.86 -5.93
C GLU A 48 -8.00 5.71 -5.72
N ALA A 49 -8.89 5.85 -4.75
CA ALA A 49 -9.90 4.83 -4.49
C ALA A 49 -11.24 5.42 -4.07
N SER A 50 -12.31 4.64 -4.30
CA SER A 50 -13.67 5.05 -3.96
C SER A 50 -14.51 3.94 -3.33
N SER A 51 -15.47 4.35 -2.50
CA SER A 51 -16.47 3.51 -1.86
C SER A 51 -17.80 4.27 -1.81
N GLY A 52 -18.67 4.02 -2.80
CA GLY A 52 -19.91 4.76 -2.97
C GLY A 52 -19.64 6.25 -3.20
N GLN A 53 -20.14 7.11 -2.32
CA GLN A 53 -19.95 8.57 -2.40
C GLN A 53 -18.59 9.04 -1.83
N ARG A 54 -17.81 8.15 -1.20
CA ARG A 54 -16.49 8.51 -0.68
C ARG A 54 -15.43 8.23 -1.73
N SER A 55 -14.55 9.19 -1.98
CA SER A 55 -13.32 9.01 -2.73
C SER A 55 -12.17 9.68 -2.00
N GLY A 56 -10.94 9.29 -2.33
CA GLY A 56 -9.75 9.88 -1.74
C GLY A 56 -8.47 9.25 -2.27
N ILE A 57 -7.36 9.83 -1.82
CA ILE A 57 -6.02 9.30 -2.11
C ILE A 57 -5.52 8.57 -0.87
N TYR A 58 -5.01 7.36 -1.08
CA TYR A 58 -4.54 6.49 -0.01
C TYR A 58 -3.14 5.98 -0.32
N ASP A 59 -2.34 5.84 0.73
CA ASP A 59 -1.13 5.04 0.70
C ASP A 59 -1.46 3.69 1.32
N LEU A 60 -1.31 2.62 0.52
CA LEU A 60 -1.44 1.24 0.95
C LEU A 60 -0.03 0.65 1.00
N SER A 61 0.40 0.16 2.16
CA SER A 61 1.73 -0.43 2.33
C SER A 61 1.63 -1.91 2.67
N CYS A 62 2.54 -2.72 2.12
CA CYS A 62 2.70 -4.14 2.43
C CYS A 62 4.16 -4.43 2.78
N SER A 63 4.40 -5.03 3.93
CA SER A 63 5.72 -5.50 4.39
C SER A 63 5.55 -6.88 5.03
N ALA A 64 6.30 -7.88 4.57
CA ALA A 64 6.20 -9.26 5.03
C ALA A 64 4.75 -9.79 5.11
N GLY A 65 3.92 -9.44 4.11
CA GLY A 65 2.49 -9.80 4.06
C GLY A 65 1.57 -9.01 4.98
N ARG A 66 2.09 -8.10 5.81
CA ARG A 66 1.31 -7.22 6.67
C ARG A 66 0.95 -5.93 5.94
N TRP A 67 -0.36 -5.66 5.87
CA TRP A 67 -0.91 -4.48 5.22
C TRP A 67 -1.19 -3.34 6.21
N SER A 68 -0.94 -2.11 5.78
CA SER A 68 -1.36 -0.88 6.46
C SER A 68 -1.90 0.14 5.45
N LEU A 69 -2.73 1.06 5.93
CA LEU A 69 -3.37 2.08 5.11
C LEU A 69 -3.27 3.44 5.80
N CYS A 70 -2.93 4.48 5.02
CA CYS A 70 -3.00 5.87 5.42
C CYS A 70 -3.80 6.67 4.39
N ARG A 71 -4.71 7.55 4.82
CA ARG A 71 -5.38 8.48 3.91
C ARG A 71 -4.52 9.74 3.76
N VAL A 72 -4.33 10.18 2.52
CA VAL A 72 -3.48 11.32 2.16
C VAL A 72 -4.31 12.57 1.86
N ALA A 73 -5.50 12.40 1.26
CA ALA A 73 -6.47 13.46 0.95
C ALA A 73 -7.91 12.92 0.87
#